data_AF-A0A920UQ16-F1
#
_entry.id   AF-A0A920UQ16-F1
#
_cell.length_a   1.000
_cell.length_b   1.000
_cell.length_c   1.000
_cell.angle_alpha   90.00
_cell.angle_beta   90.00
_cell.angle_gamma   90.00
#
_symmetry.space_group_name_H-M   'P 1'
#
loop_
_entity.id
_entity.type
_entity.pdbx_description
1 polymer ?
#
loop_
_entity_poly.entity_id
_entity_poly.type
_entity_poly.pdbx_seq_one_letter_code
_entity_poly.pdbx_strand_id
1 'polypeptide(L)'
;MHIVDAHPHIYSNNRNKYPTISDPWNPGEPATAEDLKLKMNSAGVERAVFIQTGTFYGWDNRYILDSTRQFADWATGVVTLNPDDERHLEILEEAVKNHSVRGLRGTPDKNGNINSKNVQRLWAKARDLGIVVNCMVMDDLDLVPQIEELSLELDGLRIVIDHCLMLNSTRKTESTLNCMKKLSRLPNLYAKLTSGTHGSARVYPHEDMHGLLKQVIDTFTPDRCVWGSNFPNALWSKGTSYAQNLSLFTDELGLSQTDKTAILGKTAQLLWFGEHIPHDRRIPYNHQTQTMTTIHQQRPKMKRPLAVHVMAKPSGAICNIDCTYCFYLEKEKLYPDKARGQWKMGDEELEAYVKQYIEAQDIPVVNFAWQGGEPTLMGVDFYRKAVKLQKQ
;
A
#
# COMPACT_ATOMS: atom_id res chain seq x y z
N MET A 1 -2.74 -3.43 -18.10
CA MET A 1 -2.52 -2.93 -16.72
C MET A 1 -2.88 -4.07 -15.80
N HIS A 2 -1.97 -4.49 -14.91
CA HIS A 2 -2.28 -5.56 -13.96
C HIS A 2 -3.25 -5.03 -12.90
N ILE A 3 -4.47 -5.55 -12.85
CA ILE A 3 -5.50 -5.13 -11.89
C ILE A 3 -5.66 -6.20 -10.80
N VAL A 4 -5.69 -5.75 -9.56
CA VAL A 4 -5.88 -6.57 -8.37
C VAL A 4 -7.12 -6.10 -7.63
N ASP A 5 -8.07 -7.01 -7.43
CA ASP A 5 -9.21 -6.78 -6.56
C ASP A 5 -8.83 -7.03 -5.10
N ALA A 6 -8.59 -5.96 -4.33
CA ALA A 6 -8.08 -6.08 -2.96
C ALA A 6 -9.17 -6.28 -1.88
N HIS A 7 -10.44 -6.48 -2.25
CA HIS A 7 -11.53 -6.67 -1.29
C HIS A 7 -12.77 -7.45 -1.78
N PRO A 8 -12.68 -8.62 -2.41
CA PRO A 8 -13.84 -9.46 -2.62
C PRO A 8 -14.11 -10.39 -1.41
N HIS A 9 -15.39 -10.64 -1.13
CA HIS A 9 -15.89 -11.66 -0.22
C HIS A 9 -16.42 -12.85 -1.02
N ILE A 10 -16.08 -14.07 -0.61
CA ILE A 10 -16.56 -15.30 -1.25
C ILE A 10 -17.44 -16.12 -0.30
N TYR A 11 -18.42 -16.81 -0.89
CA TYR A 11 -19.46 -17.57 -0.19
C TYR A 11 -19.53 -18.98 -0.76
N SER A 12 -19.65 -19.99 0.10
CA SER A 12 -19.72 -21.39 -0.30
C SER A 12 -21.17 -21.81 -0.48
N ASN A 13 -21.42 -22.61 -1.51
CA ASN A 13 -22.70 -23.30 -1.67
C ASN A 13 -22.83 -24.50 -0.72
N ASN A 14 -21.75 -24.96 -0.08
CA ASN A 14 -21.75 -26.13 0.80
C ASN A 14 -21.79 -25.72 2.28
N ARG A 15 -23.00 -25.45 2.80
CA ARG A 15 -23.21 -25.06 4.20
C ARG A 15 -22.92 -26.16 5.21
N ASN A 16 -22.93 -27.44 4.80
CA ASN A 16 -22.58 -28.54 5.68
C ASN A 16 -21.07 -28.59 5.94
N LYS A 17 -20.26 -28.34 4.90
CA LYS A 17 -18.80 -28.26 5.03
C LYS A 17 -18.36 -26.94 5.68
N TYR A 18 -19.02 -25.84 5.33
CA TYR A 18 -18.72 -24.50 5.81
C TYR A 18 -19.96 -23.90 6.49
N PRO A 19 -20.17 -24.18 7.78
CA PRO A 19 -21.34 -23.71 8.52
C PRO A 19 -21.31 -22.19 8.68
N THR A 20 -22.49 -21.59 8.78
CA THR A 20 -22.67 -20.15 8.96
C THR A 20 -22.92 -19.81 10.43
N ILE A 21 -22.74 -18.55 10.79
CA ILE A 21 -23.25 -18.02 12.06
C ILE A 21 -24.79 -18.02 12.10
N SER A 22 -25.36 -17.75 13.28
CA SER A 22 -26.76 -17.40 13.41
C SER A 22 -27.03 -16.04 12.74
N ASP A 23 -28.03 -15.99 11.87
CA ASP A 23 -28.43 -14.79 11.09
C ASP A 23 -27.31 -14.21 10.19
N PRO A 24 -26.79 -15.00 9.23
CA PRO A 24 -25.69 -14.56 8.39
C PRO A 24 -26.15 -13.57 7.31
N TRP A 25 -25.27 -12.64 6.93
CA TRP A 25 -25.54 -11.71 5.82
C TRP A 25 -25.41 -12.45 4.48
N ASN A 26 -26.54 -12.90 3.95
CA ASN A 26 -26.58 -13.71 2.74
C ASN A 26 -26.30 -12.86 1.50
N PRO A 27 -25.49 -13.36 0.54
CA PRO A 27 -25.15 -12.61 -0.66
C PRO A 27 -26.34 -12.41 -1.61
N GLY A 28 -27.42 -13.19 -1.47
CA GLY A 28 -28.60 -13.11 -2.33
C GLY A 28 -28.40 -13.62 -3.77
N GLU A 29 -27.14 -13.83 -4.17
CA GLU A 29 -26.72 -14.34 -5.48
C GLU A 29 -25.52 -15.30 -5.33
N PRO A 30 -25.22 -16.14 -6.34
CA PRO A 30 -23.99 -16.94 -6.38
C PRO A 30 -22.75 -16.05 -6.22
N ALA A 31 -21.93 -16.37 -5.22
CA ALA A 31 -20.77 -15.57 -4.85
C ALA A 31 -19.56 -16.43 -4.46
N THR A 32 -19.39 -17.58 -5.12
CA THR A 32 -18.20 -18.44 -4.98
C THR A 32 -16.95 -17.77 -5.53
N ALA A 33 -15.77 -18.36 -5.30
CA ALA A 33 -14.53 -17.88 -5.90
C ALA A 33 -14.56 -17.99 -7.44
N GLU A 34 -15.24 -19.00 -7.97
CA GLU A 34 -15.48 -19.19 -9.39
C GLU A 34 -16.42 -18.11 -9.96
N ASP A 35 -17.50 -17.77 -9.24
CA ASP A 35 -18.41 -16.68 -9.64
C ASP A 35 -17.66 -15.34 -9.70
N LEU A 36 -16.82 -15.06 -8.69
CA LEU A 36 -15.93 -13.91 -8.69
C LEU A 36 -14.98 -13.95 -9.89
N LYS A 37 -14.36 -15.10 -10.18
CA LYS A 37 -13.41 -15.25 -11.29
C LYS A 37 -14.07 -14.94 -12.64
N LEU A 38 -15.35 -15.29 -12.83
CA LEU A 38 -16.12 -14.91 -14.01
C LEU A 38 -16.24 -13.39 -14.15
N LYS A 39 -16.61 -12.68 -13.06
CA LYS A 39 -16.68 -11.21 -13.06
C LYS A 39 -15.33 -10.56 -13.33
N MET A 40 -14.28 -11.07 -12.69
CA MET A 40 -12.89 -10.62 -12.89
C MET A 40 -12.46 -10.78 -14.35
N ASN A 41 -12.66 -11.95 -14.94
CA ASN A 41 -12.29 -12.22 -16.33
C ASN A 41 -13.00 -11.29 -17.31
N SER A 42 -14.31 -11.04 -17.10
CA SER A 42 -15.06 -10.09 -17.93
C SER A 42 -14.60 -8.64 -17.78
N ALA A 43 -14.02 -8.27 -16.63
CA ALA A 43 -13.54 -6.92 -16.34
C ALA A 43 -12.01 -6.74 -16.56
N GLY A 44 -11.29 -7.80 -16.94
CA GLY A 44 -9.83 -7.77 -17.10
C GLY A 44 -9.05 -7.68 -15.78
N VAL A 45 -9.62 -8.18 -14.67
CA VAL A 45 -8.97 -8.25 -13.37
C VAL A 45 -8.22 -9.57 -13.22
N GLU A 46 -6.95 -9.50 -12.83
CA GLU A 46 -6.05 -10.66 -12.87
C GLU A 46 -5.98 -11.39 -11.53
N ARG A 47 -5.93 -10.65 -10.42
CA ARG A 47 -5.71 -11.21 -9.08
C ARG A 47 -6.72 -10.71 -8.05
N ALA A 48 -6.90 -11.47 -6.97
CA ALA A 48 -7.83 -11.14 -5.90
C ALA A 48 -7.23 -11.37 -4.50
N VAL A 49 -7.64 -10.54 -3.54
CA VAL A 49 -7.30 -10.68 -2.11
C VAL A 49 -8.59 -10.98 -1.35
N PHE A 50 -8.94 -12.26 -1.23
CA PHE A 50 -10.16 -12.69 -0.54
C PHE A 50 -10.17 -12.16 0.88
N ILE A 51 -11.29 -11.56 1.30
CA ILE A 51 -11.50 -11.12 2.67
C ILE A 51 -12.45 -12.09 3.33
N GLN A 52 -11.99 -12.70 4.43
CA GLN A 52 -12.82 -13.58 5.23
C GLN A 52 -14.14 -12.90 5.62
N THR A 53 -15.25 -13.56 5.32
CA THR A 53 -16.60 -13.03 5.50
C THR A 53 -17.10 -13.28 6.92
N GLY A 54 -16.62 -12.52 7.89
CA GLY A 54 -17.02 -12.67 9.30
C GLY A 54 -18.53 -12.51 9.55
N THR A 55 -19.23 -11.73 8.73
CA THR A 55 -20.69 -11.58 8.77
C THR A 55 -21.47 -12.80 8.29
N PHE A 56 -20.77 -13.83 7.78
CA PHE A 56 -21.36 -15.06 7.29
C PHE A 56 -20.80 -16.30 8.02
N TYR A 57 -19.47 -16.36 8.20
CA TYR A 57 -18.77 -17.49 8.83
C TYR A 57 -18.27 -17.23 10.25
N GLY A 58 -18.40 -16.01 10.78
CA GLY A 58 -17.81 -15.63 12.06
C GLY A 58 -16.29 -15.81 12.03
N TRP A 59 -15.76 -16.56 13.01
CA TRP A 59 -14.34 -16.86 13.12
C TRP A 59 -13.90 -18.12 12.32
N ASP A 60 -14.81 -18.78 11.60
CA ASP A 60 -14.49 -19.99 10.83
C ASP A 60 -13.84 -19.66 9.48
N ASN A 61 -12.52 -19.76 9.43
CA ASN A 61 -11.71 -19.44 8.24
C ASN A 61 -11.56 -20.61 7.26
N ARG A 62 -12.20 -21.76 7.47
CA ARG A 62 -11.96 -22.94 6.62
C ARG A 62 -12.25 -22.71 5.14
N TYR A 63 -13.28 -21.94 4.81
CA TYR A 63 -13.61 -21.68 3.41
C TYR A 63 -12.54 -20.84 2.71
N ILE A 64 -12.12 -19.72 3.31
CA ILE A 64 -11.05 -18.90 2.72
C ILE A 64 -9.71 -19.66 2.65
N LEU A 65 -9.40 -20.50 3.64
CA LEU A 65 -8.18 -21.31 3.65
C LEU A 65 -8.18 -22.36 2.52
N ASP A 66 -9.30 -23.07 2.33
CA ASP A 66 -9.46 -24.02 1.23
C ASP A 66 -9.40 -23.30 -0.13
N SER A 67 -10.10 -22.17 -0.28
CA SER A 67 -10.12 -21.40 -1.52
C SER A 67 -8.75 -20.82 -1.86
N THR A 68 -8.00 -20.28 -0.90
CA THR A 68 -6.66 -19.71 -1.17
C THR A 68 -5.63 -20.79 -1.47
N ARG A 69 -5.83 -22.03 -1.00
CA ARG A 69 -5.04 -23.18 -1.43
C ARG A 69 -5.39 -23.61 -2.85
N GLN A 70 -6.68 -23.67 -3.18
CA GLN A 70 -7.16 -24.10 -4.50
C GLN A 70 -6.84 -23.09 -5.61
N PHE A 71 -6.92 -21.79 -5.31
CA PHE A 71 -6.80 -20.68 -6.27
C PHE A 71 -5.53 -19.85 -6.08
N ALA A 72 -4.46 -20.48 -5.57
CA ALA A 72 -3.20 -19.82 -5.23
C ALA A 72 -2.49 -19.14 -6.42
N ASP A 73 -2.83 -19.51 -7.65
CA ASP A 73 -2.29 -18.97 -8.89
C ASP A 73 -2.76 -17.54 -9.19
N TRP A 74 -3.97 -17.18 -8.74
CA TRP A 74 -4.54 -15.84 -8.94
C TRP A 74 -5.09 -15.18 -7.67
N ALA A 75 -5.14 -15.87 -6.53
CA ALA A 75 -5.69 -15.34 -5.31
C ALA A 75 -4.80 -15.54 -4.08
N THR A 76 -4.98 -14.64 -3.13
CA THR A 76 -4.46 -14.70 -1.76
C THR A 76 -5.58 -14.36 -0.78
N GLY A 77 -5.36 -14.55 0.51
CA GLY A 77 -6.39 -14.36 1.55
C GLY A 77 -6.01 -13.46 2.70
N VAL A 78 -7.05 -12.90 3.31
CA VAL A 78 -7.03 -12.17 4.57
C VAL A 78 -7.98 -12.87 5.55
N VAL A 79 -7.41 -13.55 6.53
CA VAL A 79 -8.18 -14.25 7.58
C VAL A 79 -8.71 -13.28 8.61
N THR A 80 -9.86 -13.57 9.21
CA THR A 80 -10.41 -12.79 10.34
C THR A 80 -10.36 -13.65 11.59
N LEU A 81 -9.60 -13.23 12.59
CA LEU A 81 -9.30 -14.03 13.78
C LEU A 81 -9.65 -13.26 15.05
N ASN A 82 -10.24 -13.96 16.01
CA ASN A 82 -10.58 -13.43 17.32
C ASN A 82 -9.30 -13.05 18.09
N PRO A 83 -9.07 -11.76 18.42
CA PRO A 83 -7.91 -11.36 19.21
C PRO A 83 -7.92 -11.95 20.63
N ASP A 84 -9.11 -12.21 21.19
CA ASP A 84 -9.28 -12.76 22.54
C ASP A 84 -9.05 -14.28 22.63
N ASP A 85 -8.85 -14.98 21.51
CA ASP A 85 -8.56 -16.42 21.50
C ASP A 85 -7.07 -16.67 21.22
N GLU A 86 -6.34 -17.16 22.22
CA GLU A 86 -4.89 -17.39 22.11
C GLU A 86 -4.51 -18.40 21.04
N ARG A 87 -5.39 -19.36 20.75
CA ARG A 87 -5.16 -20.41 19.75
C ARG A 87 -5.05 -19.83 18.34
N HIS A 88 -5.58 -18.63 18.12
CA HIS A 88 -5.58 -18.01 16.80
C HIS A 88 -4.20 -17.52 16.34
N LEU A 89 -3.19 -17.47 17.22
CA LEU A 89 -1.80 -17.26 16.79
C LEU A 89 -1.28 -18.42 15.95
N GLU A 90 -1.55 -19.64 16.39
CA GLU A 90 -1.14 -20.86 15.68
C GLU A 90 -1.91 -20.98 14.37
N ILE A 91 -3.22 -20.66 14.37
CA ILE A 91 -4.04 -20.63 13.15
C ILE A 91 -3.50 -19.61 12.14
N LEU A 92 -3.09 -18.41 12.59
CA LEU A 92 -2.51 -17.40 11.70
C LEU A 92 -1.21 -17.88 11.07
N GLU A 93 -0.35 -18.51 11.87
CA GLU A 93 0.92 -19.05 11.39
C GLU A 93 0.72 -20.21 10.40
N GLU A 94 -0.20 -21.13 10.70
CA GLU A 94 -0.57 -22.23 9.81
C GLU A 94 -1.15 -21.70 8.49
N ALA A 95 -2.04 -20.71 8.56
CA ALA A 95 -2.63 -20.07 7.40
C ALA A 95 -1.56 -19.47 6.48
N VAL A 96 -0.57 -18.76 7.02
CA VAL A 96 0.49 -18.13 6.20
C VAL A 96 1.45 -19.16 5.61
N LYS A 97 1.78 -20.22 6.36
CA LYS A 97 2.73 -21.27 5.95
C LYS A 97 2.15 -22.26 4.94
N ASN A 98 0.92 -22.70 5.17
CA ASN A 98 0.31 -23.83 4.46
C ASN A 98 -0.76 -23.42 3.45
N HIS A 99 -1.13 -22.14 3.43
CA HIS A 99 -2.09 -21.54 2.51
C HIS A 99 -1.55 -20.24 1.93
N SER A 100 -2.14 -19.76 0.84
CA SER A 100 -1.79 -18.47 0.24
C SER A 100 -2.45 -17.32 1.01
N VAL A 101 -2.27 -17.27 2.33
CA VAL A 101 -2.76 -16.15 3.17
C VAL A 101 -1.66 -15.12 3.32
N ARG A 102 -1.98 -13.86 3.02
CA ARG A 102 -1.04 -12.73 3.09
C ARG A 102 -1.60 -11.53 3.86
N GLY A 103 -2.68 -11.74 4.60
CA GLY A 103 -3.13 -10.75 5.56
C GLY A 103 -3.99 -11.27 6.69
N LEU A 104 -4.17 -10.39 7.66
CA LEU A 104 -5.04 -10.53 8.82
C LEU A 104 -6.04 -9.37 8.79
N ARG A 105 -7.32 -9.64 8.97
CA ARG A 105 -8.31 -8.59 9.25
C ARG A 105 -8.28 -8.32 10.74
N GLY A 106 -7.69 -7.19 11.11
CA GLY A 106 -7.59 -6.73 12.49
C GLY A 106 -8.89 -6.07 12.94
N THR A 107 -9.45 -6.53 14.05
CA THR A 107 -10.65 -5.98 14.69
C THR A 107 -10.36 -5.66 16.16
N PRO A 108 -11.14 -4.79 16.80
CA PRO A 108 -11.05 -4.58 18.25
C PRO A 108 -11.30 -5.88 19.03
N ASP A 109 -10.84 -5.91 20.27
CA ASP A 109 -11.20 -6.99 21.19
C ASP A 109 -12.67 -6.90 21.64
N LYS A 110 -13.11 -7.86 22.47
CA LYS A 110 -14.47 -7.91 23.02
C LYS A 110 -14.91 -6.66 23.79
N ASN A 111 -13.97 -5.81 24.23
CA ASN A 111 -14.24 -4.55 24.92
C ASN A 111 -14.18 -3.33 23.98
N GLY A 112 -14.01 -3.56 22.67
CA GLY A 112 -13.89 -2.50 21.68
C GLY A 112 -12.52 -1.83 21.65
N ASN A 113 -11.49 -2.39 22.28
CA ASN A 113 -10.14 -1.81 22.30
C ASN A 113 -9.30 -2.39 21.15
N ILE A 114 -8.82 -1.54 20.23
CA ILE A 114 -7.96 -1.95 19.12
C ILE A 114 -6.49 -2.00 19.55
N ASN A 115 -6.07 -1.23 20.57
CA ASN A 115 -4.71 -1.24 21.13
C ASN A 115 -4.59 -2.12 22.39
N SER A 116 -5.43 -3.15 22.54
CA SER A 116 -5.31 -4.06 23.68
C SER A 116 -4.17 -5.06 23.50
N LYS A 117 -3.68 -5.65 24.60
CA LYS A 117 -2.64 -6.69 24.56
C LYS A 117 -3.01 -7.86 23.64
N ASN A 118 -4.28 -8.20 23.57
CA ASN A 118 -4.80 -9.28 22.75
C ASN A 118 -4.66 -8.96 21.25
N VAL A 119 -5.02 -7.74 20.86
CA VAL A 119 -4.87 -7.26 19.48
C VAL A 119 -3.39 -7.06 19.13
N GLN A 120 -2.62 -6.38 19.99
CA GLN A 120 -1.19 -6.17 19.82
C GLN A 120 -0.44 -7.47 19.56
N ARG A 121 -0.75 -8.52 20.34
CA ARG A 121 -0.14 -9.85 20.19
C ARG A 121 -0.39 -10.45 18.80
N LEU A 122 -1.63 -10.37 18.31
CA LEU A 122 -2.00 -10.92 17.01
C LEU A 122 -1.40 -10.10 15.85
N TRP A 123 -1.36 -8.77 15.99
CA TRP A 123 -0.77 -7.88 14.99
C TRP A 123 0.76 -7.95 14.97
N ALA A 124 1.41 -8.13 16.12
CA ALA A 124 2.84 -8.44 16.21
C ALA A 124 3.15 -9.75 15.48
N LYS A 125 2.31 -10.78 15.67
CA LYS A 125 2.46 -12.03 14.91
C LYS A 125 2.31 -11.80 13.39
N ALA A 126 1.35 -10.98 12.97
CA ALA A 126 1.21 -10.61 11.55
C ALA A 126 2.45 -9.87 11.00
N ARG A 127 3.05 -8.96 11.79
CA ARG A 127 4.30 -8.27 11.45
C ARG A 127 5.46 -9.25 11.29
N ASP A 128 5.63 -10.16 12.25
CA ASP A 128 6.74 -11.12 12.26
C ASP A 128 6.60 -12.13 11.11
N LEU A 129 5.37 -12.52 10.82
CA LEU A 129 4.97 -13.26 9.63
C LEU A 129 4.95 -12.41 8.35
N GLY A 130 5.42 -11.15 8.38
CA GLY A 130 5.56 -10.25 7.22
C GLY A 130 4.30 -9.95 6.42
N ILE A 131 3.11 -10.24 6.95
CA ILE A 131 1.82 -10.08 6.26
C ILE A 131 1.18 -8.72 6.57
N VAL A 132 0.15 -8.36 5.81
CA VAL A 132 -0.55 -7.08 5.93
C VAL A 132 -1.71 -7.19 6.92
N VAL A 133 -1.91 -6.16 7.75
CA VAL A 133 -3.13 -6.04 8.55
C VAL A 133 -4.14 -5.16 7.83
N ASN A 134 -5.33 -5.68 7.58
CA ASN A 134 -6.50 -4.90 7.17
C ASN A 134 -7.25 -4.46 8.42
N CYS A 135 -7.12 -3.20 8.81
CA CYS A 135 -7.74 -2.65 10.02
C CYS A 135 -9.21 -2.34 9.77
N MET A 136 -10.10 -3.03 10.48
CA MET A 136 -11.55 -2.89 10.38
C MET A 136 -12.13 -2.41 11.71
N VAL A 137 -12.39 -1.10 11.80
CA VAL A 137 -12.97 -0.42 12.97
C VAL A 137 -14.31 0.29 12.66
N MET A 138 -14.94 -0.06 11.52
CA MET A 138 -16.19 0.56 11.07
C MET A 138 -16.07 2.10 11.01
N ASP A 139 -17.08 2.83 11.49
CA ASP A 139 -17.13 4.29 11.60
C ASP A 139 -16.80 4.80 13.02
N ASP A 140 -16.11 3.98 13.83
CA ASP A 140 -15.64 4.35 15.16
C ASP A 140 -14.32 5.12 15.09
N LEU A 141 -14.45 6.44 15.03
CA LEU A 141 -13.32 7.35 14.91
C LEU A 141 -12.55 7.53 16.22
N ASP A 142 -13.12 7.12 17.36
CA ASP A 142 -12.47 7.24 18.67
C ASP A 142 -11.32 6.22 18.82
N LEU A 143 -11.27 5.21 17.95
CA LEU A 143 -10.19 4.23 17.86
C LEU A 143 -8.98 4.71 17.04
N VAL A 144 -9.08 5.85 16.35
CA VAL A 144 -7.99 6.37 15.50
C VAL A 144 -6.69 6.62 16.27
N PRO A 145 -6.68 7.24 17.47
CA PRO A 145 -5.46 7.40 18.26
C PRO A 145 -4.82 6.05 18.63
N GLN A 146 -5.63 5.04 18.91
CA GLN A 146 -5.15 3.69 19.22
C GLN A 146 -4.50 3.02 18.00
N ILE A 147 -5.02 3.25 16.79
CA ILE A 147 -4.40 2.79 15.54
C ILE A 147 -3.04 3.49 15.31
N GLU A 148 -2.95 4.79 15.62
CA GLU A 148 -1.71 5.55 15.52
C GLU A 148 -0.63 4.99 16.46
N GLU A 149 -0.98 4.72 17.72
CA GLU A 149 -0.10 4.10 18.71
C GLU A 149 0.39 2.72 18.25
N LEU A 150 -0.53 1.82 17.88
CA LEU A 150 -0.20 0.49 17.36
C LEU A 150 0.76 0.52 16.17
N SER A 151 0.51 1.44 15.25
CA SER A 151 1.33 1.61 14.05
C SER A 151 2.76 2.03 14.38
N LEU A 152 2.95 2.83 15.44
CA LEU A 152 4.26 3.28 15.88
C LEU A 152 4.99 2.20 16.70
N GLU A 153 4.26 1.44 17.51
CA GLU A 153 4.80 0.33 18.30
C GLU A 153 5.20 -0.86 17.43
N LEU A 154 4.42 -1.18 16.40
CA LEU A 154 4.65 -2.28 15.48
C LEU A 154 5.31 -1.80 14.20
N ASP A 155 6.55 -1.31 14.32
CA ASP A 155 7.35 -0.88 13.18
C ASP A 155 7.38 -1.95 12.06
N GLY A 156 7.44 -1.51 10.81
CA GLY A 156 7.49 -2.43 9.66
C GLY A 156 6.21 -3.22 9.36
N LEU A 157 5.18 -3.15 10.22
CA LEU A 157 3.85 -3.69 9.91
C LEU A 157 3.14 -2.77 8.92
N ARG A 158 2.67 -3.32 7.81
CA ARG A 158 1.83 -2.59 6.85
C ARG A 158 0.37 -2.71 7.27
N ILE A 159 -0.29 -1.57 7.42
CA ILE A 159 -1.69 -1.49 7.87
C ILE A 159 -2.52 -0.85 6.76
N VAL A 160 -3.57 -1.52 6.32
CA VAL A 160 -4.53 -1.01 5.33
C VAL A 160 -5.83 -0.69 6.05
N ILE A 161 -6.26 0.58 6.02
CA ILE A 161 -7.51 1.02 6.63
C ILE A 161 -8.67 0.62 5.72
N ASP A 162 -9.46 -0.36 6.16
CA ASP A 162 -10.61 -0.86 5.39
C ASP A 162 -11.66 0.25 5.22
N HIS A 163 -12.20 0.36 4.00
CA HIS A 163 -13.29 1.29 3.63
C HIS A 163 -13.06 2.76 4.01
N CYS A 164 -11.80 3.17 4.24
CA CYS A 164 -11.46 4.50 4.75
C CYS A 164 -12.27 4.89 6.01
N LEU A 165 -12.37 3.99 6.99
CA LEU A 165 -13.20 4.20 8.21
C LEU A 165 -14.68 4.45 7.88
N MET A 166 -15.21 3.66 6.92
CA MET A 166 -16.57 3.76 6.42
C MET A 166 -16.94 5.17 5.92
N LEU A 167 -15.99 5.83 5.25
CA LEU A 167 -16.20 7.14 4.62
C LEU A 167 -17.46 7.11 3.75
N ASN A 168 -18.32 8.12 3.93
CA ASN A 168 -19.58 8.23 3.20
C ASN A 168 -19.96 9.70 3.04
N SER A 169 -20.90 9.98 2.13
CA SER A 169 -21.29 11.35 1.74
C SER A 169 -22.32 12.02 2.66
N THR A 170 -22.85 11.32 3.66
CA THR A 170 -24.01 11.79 4.44
C THR A 170 -23.77 11.91 5.95
N ARG A 171 -22.90 11.08 6.50
CA ARG A 171 -22.67 10.96 7.95
C ARG A 171 -21.18 10.95 8.23
N LYS A 172 -20.76 11.77 9.21
CA LYS A 172 -19.38 11.84 9.71
C LYS A 172 -18.33 12.14 8.60
N THR A 173 -18.72 12.66 7.44
CA THR A 173 -17.82 12.85 6.28
C THR A 173 -16.56 13.63 6.65
N GLU A 174 -16.70 14.82 7.22
CA GLU A 174 -15.56 15.68 7.58
C GLU A 174 -14.70 15.08 8.68
N SER A 175 -15.32 14.50 9.72
CA SER A 175 -14.59 13.86 10.81
C SER A 175 -13.79 12.65 10.33
N THR A 176 -14.36 11.85 9.41
CA THR A 176 -13.68 10.70 8.80
C THR A 176 -12.51 11.17 7.92
N LEU A 177 -12.70 12.18 7.07
CA LEU A 177 -11.62 12.75 6.26
C LEU A 177 -10.47 13.30 7.14
N ASN A 178 -10.80 13.99 8.24
CA ASN A 178 -9.82 14.47 9.19
C ASN A 178 -9.03 13.32 9.84
N CYS A 179 -9.69 12.22 10.19
CA CYS A 179 -9.02 11.03 10.72
C CYS A 179 -8.12 10.36 9.67
N MET A 180 -8.61 10.17 8.45
CA MET A 180 -7.80 9.66 7.34
C MET A 180 -6.57 10.54 7.09
N LYS A 181 -6.72 11.86 7.18
CA LYS A 181 -5.59 12.80 7.07
C LYS A 181 -4.57 12.66 8.18
N LYS A 182 -4.99 12.41 9.42
CA LYS A 182 -4.04 12.13 10.52
C LYS A 182 -3.28 10.83 10.26
N LEU A 183 -4.00 9.75 9.95
CA LEU A 183 -3.44 8.43 9.65
C LEU A 183 -2.47 8.45 8.46
N SER A 184 -2.72 9.27 7.44
CA SER A 184 -1.87 9.40 6.25
C SER A 184 -0.43 9.85 6.54
N ARG A 185 -0.18 10.45 7.71
CA ARG A 185 1.16 10.88 8.14
C ARG A 185 2.06 9.70 8.49
N LEU A 186 1.48 8.53 8.75
CA LEU A 186 2.19 7.30 9.06
C LEU A 186 2.54 6.56 7.76
N PRO A 187 3.83 6.34 7.46
CA PRO A 187 4.26 5.84 6.14
C PRO A 187 3.87 4.39 5.88
N ASN A 188 3.61 3.61 6.93
CA ASN A 188 3.19 2.22 6.87
C ASN A 188 1.67 2.03 6.78
N LEU A 189 0.90 3.13 6.76
CA LEU A 189 -0.55 3.11 6.59
C LEU A 189 -0.97 3.36 5.13
N TYR A 190 -1.99 2.61 4.73
CA TYR A 190 -2.56 2.59 3.38
C TYR A 190 -4.08 2.76 3.46
N ALA A 191 -4.69 3.31 2.41
CA ALA A 191 -6.13 3.50 2.31
C ALA A 191 -6.76 2.53 1.32
N LYS A 192 -7.85 1.88 1.72
CA LYS A 192 -8.65 1.03 0.83
C LYS A 192 -9.93 1.74 0.42
N LEU A 193 -10.01 2.05 -0.88
CA LEU A 193 -10.99 2.98 -1.45
C LEU A 193 -12.36 2.34 -1.77
N THR A 194 -12.66 1.20 -1.15
CA THR A 194 -13.92 0.45 -1.32
C THR A 194 -15.17 1.23 -0.90
N SER A 195 -15.03 2.31 -0.12
CA SER A 195 -16.12 3.22 0.23
C SER A 195 -16.71 3.99 -0.95
N GLY A 196 -16.02 4.04 -2.10
CA GLY A 196 -16.46 4.78 -3.27
C GLY A 196 -17.87 4.46 -3.74
N THR A 197 -18.33 3.22 -3.57
CA THR A 197 -19.68 2.79 -3.96
C THR A 197 -20.63 2.69 -2.76
N HIS A 198 -20.21 2.07 -1.65
CA HIS A 198 -21.10 1.83 -0.51
C HIS A 198 -21.36 3.06 0.37
N GLY A 199 -20.42 4.02 0.35
CA GLY A 199 -20.52 5.28 1.08
C GLY A 199 -21.37 6.34 0.37
N SER A 200 -21.81 6.06 -0.85
CA SER A 200 -22.66 6.97 -1.62
C SER A 200 -24.13 6.86 -1.19
N ALA A 201 -24.82 8.01 -1.19
CA ALA A 201 -26.28 8.07 -1.10
C ALA A 201 -26.94 8.08 -2.49
N ARG A 202 -26.14 8.17 -3.56
CA ARG A 202 -26.59 8.18 -4.94
C ARG A 202 -26.41 6.81 -5.59
N VAL A 203 -27.14 6.57 -6.65
CA VAL A 203 -26.86 5.46 -7.58
C VAL A 203 -25.59 5.75 -8.38
N TYR A 204 -25.07 4.75 -9.07
CA TYR A 204 -23.93 4.91 -9.98
C TYR A 204 -24.16 6.09 -10.96
N PRO A 205 -23.17 6.98 -11.21
CA PRO A 205 -21.74 6.85 -10.91
C PRO A 205 -21.28 7.40 -9.54
N HIS A 206 -22.17 7.62 -8.58
CA HIS A 206 -21.81 8.02 -7.20
C HIS A 206 -21.00 9.34 -7.13
N GLU A 207 -21.45 10.39 -7.83
CA GLU A 207 -20.69 11.65 -7.94
C GLU A 207 -20.43 12.34 -6.60
N ASP A 208 -21.27 12.07 -5.60
CA ASP A 208 -21.11 12.53 -4.23
C ASP A 208 -19.87 11.97 -3.52
N MET A 209 -19.32 10.85 -4.01
CA MET A 209 -18.09 10.25 -3.49
C MET A 209 -16.84 10.68 -4.26
N HIS A 210 -16.95 11.24 -5.47
CA HIS A 210 -15.79 11.53 -6.33
C HIS A 210 -14.78 12.47 -5.66
N GLY A 211 -15.27 13.61 -5.15
CA GLY A 211 -14.44 14.58 -4.46
C GLY A 211 -13.85 14.05 -3.15
N LEU A 212 -14.58 13.18 -2.45
CA LEU A 212 -14.14 12.58 -1.19
C LEU A 212 -13.01 11.56 -1.43
N LEU A 213 -13.13 10.72 -2.46
CA LEU A 213 -12.08 9.79 -2.87
C LEU A 213 -10.82 10.51 -3.32
N LYS A 214 -10.94 11.58 -4.12
CA LYS A 214 -9.80 12.41 -4.53
C LYS A 214 -9.06 12.99 -3.33
N GLN A 215 -9.78 13.52 -2.34
CA GLN A 215 -9.15 14.02 -1.11
C GLN A 215 -8.36 12.93 -0.36
N VAL A 216 -8.89 11.70 -0.27
CA VAL A 216 -8.15 10.58 0.33
C VAL A 216 -6.93 10.24 -0.50
N ILE A 217 -7.06 10.15 -1.83
CA ILE A 217 -5.95 9.85 -2.75
C ILE A 217 -4.85 10.91 -2.66
N ASP A 218 -5.19 12.20 -2.66
CA ASP A 218 -4.23 13.29 -2.56
C ASP A 218 -3.49 13.26 -1.22
N THR A 219 -4.19 12.86 -0.15
CA THR A 219 -3.65 12.82 1.21
C THR A 219 -2.74 11.61 1.43
N PHE A 220 -3.11 10.43 0.91
CA PHE A 220 -2.29 9.22 1.03
C PHE A 220 -1.24 9.10 -0.08
N THR A 221 -1.42 9.77 -1.22
CA THR A 221 -0.83 9.50 -2.54
C THR A 221 -1.35 8.21 -3.17
N PRO A 222 -1.40 8.12 -4.52
CA PRO A 222 -1.84 6.92 -5.25
C PRO A 222 -1.08 5.63 -4.87
N ASP A 223 0.23 5.72 -4.59
CA ASP A 223 1.06 4.58 -4.18
C ASP A 223 0.75 4.04 -2.77
N ARG A 224 -0.13 4.69 -2.01
CA ARG A 224 -0.66 4.18 -0.73
C ARG A 224 -2.17 3.98 -0.72
N CYS A 225 -2.78 3.94 -1.89
CA CYS A 225 -4.19 3.66 -2.08
C CYS A 225 -4.38 2.34 -2.83
N VAL A 226 -5.44 1.61 -2.49
CA VAL A 226 -5.83 0.38 -3.19
C VAL A 226 -7.32 0.39 -3.52
N TRP A 227 -7.64 -0.11 -4.71
CA TRP A 227 -9.00 -0.44 -5.11
C TRP A 227 -9.42 -1.84 -4.63
N GLY A 228 -10.71 -2.05 -4.44
CA GLY A 228 -11.33 -3.35 -4.25
C GLY A 228 -12.80 -3.29 -4.60
N SER A 229 -13.35 -4.37 -5.14
CA SER A 229 -14.71 -4.42 -5.67
C SER A 229 -15.77 -4.46 -4.58
N ASN A 230 -15.44 -4.99 -3.39
CA ASN A 230 -16.43 -5.36 -2.39
C ASN A 230 -17.44 -6.40 -2.93
N PHE A 231 -17.02 -7.32 -3.82
CA PHE A 231 -17.87 -8.40 -4.33
C PHE A 231 -18.41 -9.28 -3.18
N PRO A 232 -19.65 -9.80 -3.23
CA PRO A 232 -20.67 -9.57 -4.25
C PRO A 232 -21.28 -8.17 -4.12
N ASN A 233 -21.29 -7.45 -5.24
CA ASN A 233 -21.70 -6.06 -5.24
C ASN A 233 -23.19 -5.88 -4.90
N ALA A 234 -24.05 -6.86 -5.20
CA ALA A 234 -25.47 -6.79 -4.82
C ALA A 234 -25.68 -6.64 -3.31
N LEU A 235 -24.81 -7.26 -2.50
CA LEU A 235 -24.86 -7.16 -1.04
C LEU A 235 -24.16 -5.90 -0.54
N TRP A 236 -23.02 -5.56 -1.12
CA TRP A 236 -22.07 -4.62 -0.50
C TRP A 236 -21.90 -3.28 -1.22
N SER A 237 -22.43 -3.11 -2.44
CA SER A 237 -22.33 -1.90 -3.27
C SER A 237 -23.70 -1.57 -3.85
N LYS A 238 -24.48 -0.76 -3.12
CA LYS A 238 -25.89 -0.42 -3.43
C LYS A 238 -26.11 -0.09 -4.91
N GLY A 239 -26.69 -1.02 -5.65
CA GLY A 239 -27.09 -0.84 -7.05
C GLY A 239 -25.92 -0.70 -8.04
N THR A 240 -24.71 -1.10 -7.66
CA THR A 240 -23.51 -1.03 -8.50
C THR A 240 -23.12 -2.43 -8.97
N SER A 241 -22.88 -2.63 -10.25
CA SER A 241 -22.28 -3.88 -10.75
C SER A 241 -20.77 -3.92 -10.50
N TYR A 242 -20.14 -5.10 -10.62
CA TYR A 242 -18.68 -5.24 -10.55
C TYR A 242 -17.96 -4.35 -11.58
N ALA A 243 -18.44 -4.35 -12.82
CA ALA A 243 -17.88 -3.53 -13.90
C ALA A 243 -18.02 -2.03 -13.60
N GLN A 244 -19.17 -1.60 -13.08
CA GLN A 244 -19.39 -0.22 -12.65
C GLN A 244 -18.50 0.17 -11.46
N ASN A 245 -18.27 -0.74 -10.51
CA ASN A 245 -17.37 -0.49 -9.38
C ASN A 245 -15.94 -0.22 -9.88
N LEU A 246 -15.47 -1.00 -10.85
CA LEU A 246 -14.17 -0.77 -11.49
C LEU A 246 -14.15 0.53 -12.32
N SER A 247 -15.20 0.81 -13.10
CA SER A 247 -15.27 2.00 -13.96
C SER A 247 -15.31 3.30 -13.18
N LEU A 248 -15.77 3.29 -11.92
CA LEU A 248 -15.59 4.43 -11.01
C LEU A 248 -14.14 4.91 -10.97
N PHE A 249 -13.18 3.98 -10.93
CA PHE A 249 -11.74 4.29 -10.86
C PHE A 249 -11.09 4.43 -12.25
N THR A 250 -11.56 3.69 -13.26
CA THR A 250 -10.97 3.79 -14.60
C THR A 250 -11.48 4.98 -15.39
N ASP A 251 -12.72 5.40 -15.22
CA ASP A 251 -13.40 6.33 -16.13
C ASP A 251 -13.93 7.56 -15.39
N GLU A 252 -14.66 7.36 -14.28
CA GLU A 252 -15.45 8.44 -13.65
C GLU A 252 -14.62 9.40 -12.81
N LEU A 253 -13.63 8.90 -12.04
CA LEU A 253 -12.81 9.75 -11.17
C LEU A 253 -11.87 10.68 -11.94
N GLY A 254 -11.63 10.46 -13.24
CA GLY A 254 -10.69 11.28 -14.02
C GLY A 254 -9.23 11.16 -13.54
N LEU A 255 -8.84 9.98 -13.04
CA LEU A 255 -7.49 9.69 -12.59
C LEU A 255 -6.50 9.67 -13.76
N SER A 256 -5.24 10.02 -13.51
CA SER A 256 -4.17 9.85 -14.51
C SER A 256 -3.86 8.37 -14.72
N GLN A 257 -3.20 8.03 -15.84
CA GLN A 257 -2.80 6.63 -16.09
C GLN A 257 -1.81 6.10 -15.04
N THR A 258 -0.96 6.98 -14.49
CA THR A 258 -0.04 6.64 -13.39
C THR A 258 -0.81 6.31 -12.12
N ASP A 259 -1.80 7.13 -11.76
CA ASP A 259 -2.59 6.92 -10.54
C ASP A 259 -3.44 5.66 -10.65
N LYS A 260 -4.05 5.41 -11.81
CA LYS A 260 -4.76 4.16 -12.11
C LYS A 260 -3.85 2.95 -11.91
N THR A 261 -2.65 2.99 -12.47
CA THR A 261 -1.67 1.90 -12.35
C THR A 261 -1.27 1.64 -10.90
N ALA A 262 -1.11 2.72 -10.11
CA ALA A 262 -0.81 2.62 -8.69
C ALA A 262 -1.96 1.98 -7.90
N ILE A 263 -3.15 2.59 -7.98
CA ILE A 263 -4.33 2.27 -7.17
C ILE A 263 -4.93 0.90 -7.52
N LEU A 264 -5.02 0.59 -8.82
CA LEU A 264 -5.68 -0.62 -9.31
C LEU A 264 -4.79 -1.87 -9.25
N GLY A 265 -3.48 -1.71 -9.09
CA GLY A 265 -2.54 -2.82 -9.27
C GLY A 265 -1.31 -2.77 -8.40
N LYS A 266 -0.41 -1.81 -8.67
CA LYS A 266 0.95 -1.78 -8.11
C LYS A 266 0.95 -1.81 -6.58
N THR A 267 0.10 -1.03 -5.93
CA THR A 267 0.05 -0.96 -4.46
C THR A 267 -0.41 -2.29 -3.86
N ALA A 268 -1.46 -2.90 -4.43
CA ALA A 268 -1.94 -4.20 -3.96
C ALA A 268 -0.95 -5.34 -4.26
N GLN A 269 -0.26 -5.29 -5.40
CA GLN A 269 0.81 -6.22 -5.74
C GLN A 269 1.95 -6.17 -4.72
N LEU A 270 2.37 -4.98 -4.29
CA LEU A 270 3.36 -4.79 -3.24
C LEU A 270 2.90 -5.36 -1.89
N LEU A 271 1.63 -5.12 -1.53
CA LEU A 271 1.08 -5.48 -0.24
C LEU A 271 0.89 -7.00 -0.08
N TRP A 272 0.29 -7.67 -1.05
CA TRP A 272 -0.16 -9.05 -0.87
C TRP A 272 0.50 -10.09 -1.78
N PHE A 273 1.27 -9.66 -2.80
CA PHE A 273 1.83 -10.57 -3.80
C PHE A 273 3.34 -10.37 -4.04
N GLY A 274 4.00 -9.49 -3.28
CA GLY A 274 5.44 -9.28 -3.34
C GLY A 274 6.23 -10.39 -2.64
N GLU A 275 7.54 -10.45 -2.91
CA GLU A 275 8.42 -11.39 -2.21
C GLU A 275 8.40 -11.14 -0.70
N HIS A 276 8.24 -12.22 0.04
CA HIS A 276 8.05 -12.17 1.47
C HIS A 276 9.40 -12.17 2.18
N ILE A 277 9.84 -11.00 2.65
CA ILE A 277 11.04 -10.87 3.48
C ILE A 277 10.58 -10.77 4.94
N PRO A 278 10.81 -11.82 5.77
CA PRO A 278 10.48 -11.78 7.20
C PRO A 278 11.23 -10.63 7.90
N HIS A 279 10.69 -10.12 9.01
CA HIS A 279 11.24 -8.95 9.71
C HIS A 279 12.72 -9.14 10.10
N ASP A 280 13.11 -10.36 10.51
CA ASP A 280 14.48 -10.72 10.88
C ASP A 280 15.54 -10.54 9.76
N ARG A 281 15.09 -10.43 8.50
CA ARG A 281 15.93 -10.23 7.31
C ARG A 281 15.77 -8.83 6.69
N ARG A 282 14.98 -7.95 7.30
CA ARG A 282 14.86 -6.54 6.87
C ARG A 282 15.95 -5.73 7.57
N ILE A 283 16.72 -4.95 6.80
CA ILE A 283 17.63 -3.96 7.37
C ILE A 283 16.75 -2.92 8.12
N PRO A 284 16.96 -2.68 9.42
CA PRO A 284 16.10 -1.80 10.20
C PRO A 284 16.13 -0.36 9.67
N TYR A 285 14.96 0.24 9.56
CA TYR A 285 14.79 1.65 9.23
C TYR A 285 14.75 2.43 10.55
N ASN A 286 15.80 3.19 10.86
CA ASN A 286 15.91 3.93 12.12
C ASN A 286 14.86 5.05 12.21
N HIS A 287 13.78 4.81 12.97
CA HIS A 287 12.89 5.87 13.45
C HIS A 287 13.32 6.32 14.85
N GLN A 288 13.93 7.50 14.96
CA GLN A 288 14.03 8.20 16.24
C GLN A 288 12.73 9.00 16.46
N THR A 289 11.93 8.54 17.42
CA THR A 289 10.73 9.21 17.93
C THR A 289 11.12 10.36 18.86
N GLN A 290 10.77 11.60 18.51
CA GLN A 290 10.77 12.73 19.45
C GLN A 290 9.34 13.04 19.88
N THR A 291 9.11 12.99 21.20
CA THR A 291 7.86 13.30 21.90
C THR A 291 7.41 14.74 21.66
N MET A 292 6.14 14.93 21.26
CA MET A 292 5.54 16.25 21.07
C MET A 292 4.97 16.79 22.39
N THR A 293 5.43 17.97 22.79
CA THR A 293 4.73 18.86 23.74
C THR A 293 4.20 20.08 22.99
N THR A 294 2.96 20.43 23.28
CA THR A 294 2.12 21.44 22.63
C THR A 294 2.67 22.87 22.70
N ILE A 295 2.94 23.54 21.58
CA ILE A 295 2.94 25.01 21.46
C ILE A 295 2.46 25.45 20.06
N HIS A 296 1.54 26.41 20.06
CA HIS A 296 1.00 27.13 18.90
C HIS A 296 2.05 28.11 18.30
N GLN A 297 1.98 28.29 16.97
CA GLN A 297 2.62 29.33 16.14
C GLN A 297 4.05 29.13 15.62
N GLN A 298 4.19 29.43 14.32
CA GLN A 298 5.36 29.43 13.42
C GLN A 298 5.75 28.07 12.80
N ARG A 299 5.67 28.00 11.46
CA ARG A 299 6.20 26.87 10.68
C ARG A 299 7.68 26.66 11.06
N PRO A 300 8.11 25.47 11.52
CA PRO A 300 9.51 25.24 11.81
C PRO A 300 10.29 25.34 10.49
N LYS A 301 11.34 26.17 10.47
CA LYS A 301 12.40 26.04 9.47
C LYS A 301 12.89 24.60 9.57
N MET A 302 12.64 23.78 8.54
CA MET A 302 13.08 22.39 8.52
C MET A 302 14.56 22.34 8.89
N LYS A 303 14.91 21.60 9.95
CA LYS A 303 16.32 21.30 10.25
C LYS A 303 16.88 20.58 9.03
N ARG A 304 18.04 21.04 8.54
CA ARG A 304 18.75 20.34 7.45
C ARG A 304 19.00 18.89 7.89
N PRO A 305 18.79 17.90 7.01
CA PRO A 305 19.11 16.51 7.31
C PRO A 305 20.60 16.38 7.64
N LEU A 306 20.95 15.48 8.56
CA LEU A 306 22.35 15.24 8.96
C LEU A 306 23.22 14.78 7.77
N ALA A 307 22.64 14.02 6.84
CA ALA A 307 23.29 13.59 5.62
C ALA A 307 22.27 13.34 4.52
N VAL A 308 22.69 13.49 3.27
CA VAL A 308 21.91 13.15 2.07
C VAL A 308 22.80 12.34 1.12
N HIS A 309 22.28 11.25 0.57
CA HIS A 309 23.02 10.45 -0.42
C HIS A 309 22.50 10.75 -1.83
N VAL A 310 23.40 11.20 -2.71
CA VAL A 310 23.10 11.47 -4.12
C VAL A 310 24.00 10.60 -5.00
N MET A 311 23.37 9.83 -5.88
CA MET A 311 24.07 9.08 -6.92
C MET A 311 24.06 9.89 -8.22
N ALA A 312 25.23 10.35 -8.66
CA ALA A 312 25.36 11.12 -9.88
C ALA A 312 25.66 10.19 -11.07
N LYS A 313 25.09 10.49 -12.23
CA LYS A 313 25.39 9.81 -13.50
C LYS A 313 26.08 10.78 -14.46
N PRO A 314 27.42 10.94 -14.41
CA PRO A 314 28.08 12.05 -15.10
C PRO A 314 28.13 11.87 -16.61
N SER A 315 27.97 10.65 -17.13
CA SER A 315 27.85 10.39 -18.57
C SER A 315 26.45 10.67 -19.13
N GLY A 316 25.51 11.07 -18.28
CA GLY A 316 24.11 11.26 -18.67
C GLY A 316 23.49 9.96 -19.16
N ALA A 317 22.72 10.00 -20.24
CA ALA A 317 22.09 8.81 -20.80
C ALA A 317 23.11 7.86 -21.48
N ILE A 318 24.30 8.35 -21.84
CA ILE A 318 25.34 7.58 -22.52
C ILE A 318 25.79 6.40 -21.64
N CYS A 319 25.74 5.20 -22.21
CA CYS A 319 26.19 3.96 -21.58
C CYS A 319 26.65 2.99 -22.67
N ASN A 320 27.85 2.44 -22.56
CA ASN A 320 28.43 1.51 -23.55
C ASN A 320 28.06 0.03 -23.30
N ILE A 321 27.31 -0.26 -22.22
CA ILE A 321 26.82 -1.61 -21.92
C ILE A 321 25.48 -1.88 -22.64
N ASP A 322 24.73 -0.82 -22.97
CA ASP A 322 23.51 -0.85 -23.79
C ASP A 322 22.50 -1.97 -23.41
N CYS A 323 22.25 -2.17 -22.11
CA CYS A 323 21.40 -3.26 -21.65
C CYS A 323 19.95 -3.09 -22.16
N THR A 324 19.34 -4.18 -22.64
CA THR A 324 17.95 -4.21 -23.11
C THR A 324 16.92 -3.82 -22.04
N TYR A 325 17.30 -3.88 -20.76
CA TYR A 325 16.47 -3.49 -19.62
C TYR A 325 16.80 -2.09 -19.06
N CYS A 326 17.68 -1.32 -19.72
CA CYS A 326 18.16 -0.04 -19.17
C CYS A 326 17.15 1.09 -19.38
N PHE A 327 16.48 1.49 -18.30
CA PHE A 327 15.51 2.61 -18.31
C PHE A 327 16.13 4.01 -18.54
N TYR A 328 17.47 4.12 -18.58
CA TYR A 328 18.18 5.38 -18.75
C TYR A 328 18.53 5.71 -20.21
N LEU A 329 18.63 4.72 -21.10
CA LEU A 329 19.05 4.96 -22.50
C LEU A 329 18.04 5.82 -23.25
N GLU A 330 16.74 5.59 -23.01
CA GLU A 330 15.67 6.33 -23.67
C GLU A 330 15.62 7.82 -23.27
N LYS A 331 16.35 8.21 -22.20
CA LYS A 331 16.38 9.59 -21.71
C LYS A 331 17.12 10.54 -22.66
N GLU A 332 17.88 10.03 -23.63
CA GLU A 332 18.42 10.83 -24.74
C GLU A 332 17.31 11.58 -25.50
N LYS A 333 16.10 11.00 -25.55
CA LYS A 333 14.93 11.61 -26.23
C LYS A 333 14.37 12.83 -25.51
N LEU A 334 14.70 13.02 -24.23
CA LEU A 334 14.15 14.11 -23.40
C LEU A 334 14.83 15.46 -23.64
N TYR A 335 16.04 15.48 -24.20
CA TYR A 335 16.77 16.72 -24.49
C TYR A 335 17.31 16.69 -25.92
N PRO A 336 16.42 16.79 -26.93
CA PRO A 336 16.78 16.69 -28.34
C PRO A 336 17.80 17.76 -28.76
N ASP A 337 17.81 18.91 -28.10
CA ASP A 337 18.74 20.02 -28.39
C ASP A 337 20.19 19.73 -27.94
N LYS A 338 20.40 18.72 -27.07
CA LYS A 338 21.74 18.27 -26.64
C LYS A 338 22.24 17.06 -27.44
N ALA A 339 21.57 16.72 -28.55
CA ALA A 339 21.85 15.53 -29.33
C ALA A 339 23.30 15.49 -29.87
N ARG A 340 23.98 14.37 -29.57
CA ARG A 340 25.36 14.00 -29.96
C ARG A 340 26.50 14.77 -29.28
N GLY A 341 26.69 14.49 -27.98
CA GLY A 341 28.01 14.61 -27.33
C GLY A 341 28.08 15.51 -26.10
N GLN A 342 27.04 16.29 -25.82
CA GLN A 342 27.01 17.26 -24.71
C GLN A 342 26.22 16.76 -23.47
N TRP A 343 26.13 15.44 -23.30
CA TRP A 343 25.45 14.80 -22.16
C TRP A 343 26.33 14.64 -20.93
N LYS A 344 27.64 14.85 -21.11
CA LYS A 344 28.63 14.69 -20.06
C LYS A 344 28.59 15.88 -19.12
N MET A 345 28.68 15.59 -17.83
CA MET A 345 28.91 16.59 -16.78
C MET A 345 30.20 17.36 -17.13
N GLY A 346 30.07 18.67 -17.30
CA GLY A 346 31.20 19.55 -17.52
C GLY A 346 31.97 19.82 -16.24
N ASP A 347 33.06 20.55 -16.39
CA ASP A 347 33.98 20.87 -15.30
C ASP A 347 33.34 21.78 -14.25
N GLU A 348 32.56 22.77 -14.69
CA GLU A 348 31.84 23.70 -13.82
C GLU A 348 30.73 22.98 -13.04
N GLU A 349 29.99 22.10 -13.70
CA GLU A 349 28.94 21.30 -13.05
C GLU A 349 29.54 20.30 -12.05
N LEU A 350 30.68 19.69 -12.36
CA LEU A 350 31.38 18.80 -11.43
C LEU A 350 31.80 19.55 -10.16
N GLU A 351 32.41 20.72 -10.30
CA GLU A 351 32.83 21.54 -9.16
C GLU A 351 31.64 21.99 -8.33
N ALA A 352 30.58 22.50 -8.97
CA ALA A 352 29.35 22.91 -8.30
C ALA A 352 28.69 21.74 -7.58
N TYR A 353 28.61 20.56 -8.21
CA TYR A 353 28.03 19.35 -7.62
C TYR A 353 28.81 18.91 -6.38
N VAL A 354 30.13 18.79 -6.46
CA VAL A 354 30.97 18.35 -5.33
C VAL A 354 30.83 19.33 -4.16
N LYS A 355 30.92 20.63 -4.44
CA LYS A 355 30.80 21.67 -3.40
C LYS A 355 29.43 21.62 -2.72
N GLN A 356 28.35 21.67 -3.50
CA GLN A 356 26.98 21.65 -2.95
C GLN A 356 26.69 20.37 -2.19
N TYR A 357 27.22 19.24 -2.67
CA TYR A 357 27.00 17.95 -2.02
C TYR A 357 27.71 17.87 -0.68
N ILE A 358 28.93 18.40 -0.55
CA ILE A 358 29.66 18.51 0.72
C ILE A 358 28.95 19.49 1.67
N GLU A 359 28.57 20.68 1.18
CA GLU A 359 27.85 21.71 1.96
C GLU A 359 26.47 21.23 2.47
N ALA A 360 25.91 20.21 1.82
CA ALA A 360 24.65 19.58 2.23
C ALA A 360 24.82 18.49 3.30
N GLN A 361 26.06 18.07 3.63
CA GLN A 361 26.32 17.08 4.67
C GLN A 361 26.69 17.75 6.01
N ASP A 362 26.21 17.16 7.10
CA ASP A 362 26.60 17.48 8.48
C ASP A 362 27.22 16.23 9.14
N ILE A 363 28.12 15.57 8.40
CA ILE A 363 28.85 14.36 8.81
C ILE A 363 30.33 14.46 8.42
N PRO A 364 31.25 13.83 9.17
CA PRO A 364 32.70 13.98 8.95
C PRO A 364 33.24 13.27 7.70
N VAL A 365 32.46 12.36 7.10
CA VAL A 365 32.85 11.59 5.91
C VAL A 365 31.73 11.63 4.88
N VAL A 366 31.99 12.20 3.72
CA VAL A 366 31.03 12.31 2.62
C VAL A 366 31.25 11.19 1.61
N ASN A 367 30.23 10.36 1.38
CA ASN A 367 30.28 9.28 0.40
C ASN A 367 29.79 9.75 -0.97
N PHE A 368 30.66 9.64 -1.97
CA PHE A 368 30.34 9.93 -3.38
C PHE A 368 30.07 8.64 -4.15
N ALA A 369 28.90 8.55 -4.77
CA ALA A 369 28.52 7.44 -5.65
C ALA A 369 28.38 7.92 -7.10
N TRP A 370 29.19 7.33 -7.98
CA TRP A 370 29.16 7.59 -9.42
C TRP A 370 28.53 6.41 -10.15
N GLN A 371 27.58 6.69 -11.05
CA GLN A 371 26.88 5.72 -11.86
C GLN A 371 27.11 6.01 -13.36
N GLY A 372 26.96 5.00 -14.21
CA GLY A 372 26.90 5.16 -15.67
C GLY A 372 28.00 4.40 -16.41
N GLY A 373 27.60 3.36 -17.14
CA GLY A 373 28.46 2.58 -18.03
C GLY A 373 29.64 1.90 -17.36
N GLU A 374 30.60 1.47 -18.17
CA GLU A 374 31.89 1.01 -17.65
C GLU A 374 32.57 2.08 -16.78
N PRO A 375 33.40 1.70 -15.79
CA PRO A 375 33.96 2.61 -14.78
C PRO A 375 34.71 3.86 -15.31
N THR A 376 35.09 3.88 -16.59
CA THR A 376 35.90 4.94 -17.20
C THR A 376 35.20 5.63 -18.38
N LEU A 377 33.88 5.53 -18.54
CA LEU A 377 33.16 6.17 -19.67
C LEU A 377 33.33 7.72 -19.71
N MET A 378 33.54 8.33 -18.54
CA MET A 378 33.88 9.75 -18.41
C MET A 378 35.37 10.06 -18.63
N GLY A 379 36.21 9.03 -18.72
CA GLY A 379 37.66 9.14 -18.76
C GLY A 379 38.27 9.21 -17.36
N VAL A 380 39.50 8.71 -17.22
CA VAL A 380 40.24 8.71 -15.94
C VAL A 380 40.51 10.14 -15.44
N ASP A 381 40.73 11.09 -16.36
CA ASP A 381 41.03 12.47 -15.99
C ASP A 381 39.86 13.18 -15.31
N PHE A 382 38.62 12.87 -15.72
CA PHE A 382 37.42 13.32 -15.00
C PHE A 382 37.43 12.85 -13.55
N TYR A 383 37.68 11.56 -13.30
CA TYR A 383 37.68 11.02 -11.94
C TYR A 383 38.88 11.50 -11.11
N ARG A 384 40.05 11.72 -11.73
CA ARG A 384 41.19 12.37 -11.05
C ARG A 384 40.82 13.77 -10.58
N LYS A 385 40.13 14.54 -11.42
CA LYS A 385 39.64 15.87 -11.06
C LYS A 385 38.57 15.80 -9.97
N ALA A 386 37.61 14.88 -10.08
CA ALA A 386 36.57 14.66 -9.08
C ALA A 386 37.18 14.37 -7.70
N VAL A 387 38.13 13.43 -7.61
CA VAL A 387 38.83 13.10 -6.36
C VAL A 387 39.63 14.29 -5.82
N LYS A 388 40.22 15.13 -6.69
CA LYS A 388 40.91 16.34 -6.26
C LYS A 388 39.94 17.36 -5.64
N LEU A 389 38.76 17.54 -6.23
CA LEU A 389 37.72 18.43 -5.72
C LEU A 389 37.12 17.93 -4.41
N GLN A 390 36.91 16.61 -4.27
CA GLN A 390 36.35 15.98 -3.06
C GLN A 390 37.26 16.06 -1.82
N LYS A 391 38.53 16.44 -2.00
CA LYS A 391 39.52 16.60 -0.94
C LYS A 391 39.68 18.04 -0.45
N GLN A 392 39.04 18.99 -1.13
CA GLN A 392 38.97 20.39 -0.71
C GLN A 392 37.89 20.52 0.36
#